data_AF-A0A5N1IV11-F1
#
_entry.id   AF-A0A5N1IV11-F1
#
_cell.length_a   1.000
_cell.length_b   1.000
_cell.length_c   1.000
_cell.angle_alpha   90.00
_cell.angle_beta   90.00
_cell.angle_gamma   90.00
#
_symmetry.space_group_name_H-M   'P 1'
#
loop_
_entity.id
_entity.type
_entity.pdbx_description
1 polymer ?
#
loop_
_entity_poly.entity_id
_entity_poly.type
_entity_poly.pdbx_seq_one_letter_code
_entity_poly.pdbx_strand_id
1 'polypeptide(L)'
;MKDIAIFGAGGLGREILLLLRQLNEVSHTWNILGFFDEIPFSGQLNGLPYLGSLTELNAYPEELHLVIGIGNCQAKSNVFSRITNPNIKYPVLVHPSVQLRNYQYYEIGEGTVIGERVVITTNVKIGSHVQVSPACTLAHDVAVDDFCSLMYSVNLAGNVKLHDHVYLGTNSTVIQLLEVGSGTIIGAGAVVTRSLPANCTAVGVPAKIIKAHEIPA
;
A
#
# COMPACT_ATOMS: atom_id res chain seq x y z
N MET A 1 20.75 2.64 13.62
CA MET A 1 19.49 2.12 13.04
C MET A 1 18.37 3.05 13.46
N LYS A 2 17.31 3.14 12.66
CA LYS A 2 16.09 3.89 12.97
C LYS A 2 15.04 2.92 13.47
N ASP A 3 14.34 3.28 14.53
CA ASP A 3 13.28 2.43 15.09
C ASP A 3 12.06 2.44 14.17
N ILE A 4 11.54 1.25 13.88
CA ILE A 4 10.37 1.05 13.04
C ILE A 4 9.42 0.02 13.64
N ALA A 5 8.12 0.29 13.52
CA ALA A 5 7.05 -0.62 13.89
C ALA A 5 6.03 -0.76 12.75
N ILE A 6 5.17 -1.78 12.87
CA ILE A 6 4.10 -2.05 11.90
C ILE A 6 2.76 -1.95 12.62
N PHE A 7 1.83 -1.16 12.08
CA PHE A 7 0.44 -1.18 12.54
C PHE A 7 -0.36 -2.20 11.71
N GLY A 8 -0.92 -3.21 12.36
CA GLY A 8 -1.60 -4.34 11.73
C GLY A 8 -0.71 -5.59 11.72
N ALA A 9 -1.07 -6.57 12.55
CA ALA A 9 -0.42 -7.86 12.73
C ALA A 9 -1.01 -8.97 11.82
N GLY A 10 -1.80 -8.58 10.82
CA GLY A 10 -2.43 -9.49 9.86
C GLY A 10 -1.48 -10.11 8.82
N GLY A 11 -2.02 -10.58 7.71
CA GLY A 11 -1.23 -11.11 6.58
C GLY A 11 -0.24 -10.09 6.01
N LEU A 12 -0.75 -8.93 5.60
CA LEU A 12 0.06 -7.87 5.00
C LEU A 12 1.14 -7.33 5.96
N GLY A 13 0.82 -7.17 7.25
CA GLY A 13 1.82 -6.78 8.25
C GLY A 13 3.00 -7.74 8.35
N ARG A 14 2.74 -9.05 8.27
CA ARG A 14 3.80 -10.08 8.25
C ARG A 14 4.63 -10.04 6.98
N GLU A 15 4.04 -9.69 5.84
CA GLU A 15 4.76 -9.49 4.58
C GLU A 15 5.63 -8.22 4.62
N ILE A 16 5.16 -7.15 5.26
CA ILE A 16 5.97 -5.95 5.49
C ILE A 16 7.15 -6.25 6.41
N LEU A 17 6.96 -7.08 7.45
CA LEU A 17 8.08 -7.56 8.26
C LEU A 17 9.13 -8.30 7.42
N LEU A 18 8.69 -9.14 6.47
CA LEU A 18 9.60 -9.81 5.54
C LEU A 18 10.39 -8.79 4.70
N LEU A 19 9.70 -7.79 4.13
CA LEU A 19 10.34 -6.70 3.40
C LEU A 19 11.38 -5.95 4.24
N LEU A 20 11.06 -5.59 5.48
CA LEU A 20 12.00 -4.89 6.37
C LEU A 20 13.25 -5.72 6.66
N ARG A 21 13.11 -7.04 6.80
CA ARG A 21 14.26 -7.94 6.95
C ARG A 21 15.12 -7.98 5.69
N GLN A 22 14.50 -8.10 4.51
CA GLN A 22 15.21 -8.05 3.22
C GLN A 22 15.91 -6.70 2.99
N LEU A 23 15.32 -5.60 3.43
CA LEU A 23 15.97 -4.29 3.41
C LEU A 23 17.20 -4.26 4.32
N ASN A 24 17.11 -4.84 5.52
CA ASN A 24 18.22 -4.93 6.47
C ASN A 24 19.36 -5.85 6.02
N GLU A 25 19.10 -6.80 5.12
CA GLU A 25 20.15 -7.61 4.46
C GLU A 25 21.02 -6.77 3.52
N VAL A 26 20.45 -5.74 2.89
CA VAL A 26 21.16 -4.84 1.97
C VAL A 26 21.78 -3.66 2.72
N SER A 27 21.01 -3.03 3.59
CA SER A 27 21.44 -1.91 4.42
C SER A 27 20.80 -2.00 5.79
N HIS A 28 21.62 -2.20 6.82
CA HIS A 28 21.21 -2.38 8.21
C HIS A 28 20.64 -1.10 8.83
N THR A 29 19.46 -0.70 8.33
CA THR A 29 18.86 0.62 8.51
C THR A 29 17.86 0.62 9.66
N TRP A 30 17.09 -0.47 9.78
CA TRP A 30 15.88 -0.53 10.60
C TRP A 30 16.07 -1.40 11.83
N ASN A 31 15.75 -0.85 12.99
CA ASN A 31 15.54 -1.63 14.20
C ASN A 31 14.05 -1.93 14.33
N ILE A 32 13.64 -3.17 14.04
CA ILE A 32 12.23 -3.55 13.93
C ILE A 32 11.70 -3.91 15.32
N LEU A 33 10.87 -3.04 15.88
CA LEU A 33 10.44 -3.14 17.29
C LEU A 33 9.30 -4.15 17.50
N GLY A 34 8.33 -4.19 16.60
CA GLY A 34 7.15 -5.04 16.75
C GLY A 34 5.90 -4.55 16.04
N PHE A 35 4.76 -5.04 16.50
CA PHE A 35 3.45 -4.77 15.91
C PHE A 35 2.55 -3.99 16.87
N PHE A 36 1.92 -2.93 16.37
CA PHE A 36 0.70 -2.38 16.96
C PHE A 36 -0.51 -3.02 16.28
N ASP A 37 -1.57 -3.31 17.03
CA ASP A 37 -2.83 -3.79 16.47
C ASP A 37 -3.99 -3.49 17.44
N GLU A 38 -5.20 -3.28 16.94
CA GLU A 38 -6.38 -3.14 17.81
C GLU A 38 -6.79 -4.49 18.42
N ILE A 39 -6.40 -5.60 17.78
CA ILE A 39 -6.62 -6.96 18.26
C ILE A 39 -5.33 -7.44 18.96
N PRO A 40 -5.31 -7.56 20.30
CA PRO A 40 -4.11 -7.99 21.01
C PRO A 40 -3.80 -9.46 20.72
N PHE A 41 -2.51 -9.80 20.74
CA PHE A 41 -2.03 -11.18 20.68
C PHE A 41 -0.99 -11.46 21.76
N SER A 42 -0.89 -12.72 22.19
CA SER A 42 0.09 -13.15 23.19
C SER A 42 1.33 -13.74 22.52
N GLY A 43 2.48 -13.64 23.20
CA GLY A 43 3.75 -14.17 22.72
C GLY A 43 4.37 -13.31 21.63
N GLN A 44 4.90 -13.95 20.59
CA GLN A 44 5.56 -13.27 19.47
C GLN A 44 4.93 -13.70 18.14
N LEU A 45 4.77 -12.74 17.23
CA LEU A 45 4.39 -12.97 15.85
C LEU A 45 5.63 -12.85 14.96
N ASN A 46 6.01 -13.94 14.30
CA ASN A 46 7.23 -14.01 13.48
C ASN A 46 8.49 -13.52 14.22
N GLY A 47 8.57 -13.74 15.54
CA GLY A 47 9.69 -13.34 16.39
C GLY A 47 9.63 -11.91 16.93
N LEU A 48 8.51 -11.19 16.74
CA LEU A 48 8.32 -9.83 17.24
C LEU A 48 7.14 -9.71 18.20
N PRO A 49 7.22 -8.82 19.20
CA PRO A 49 6.16 -8.65 20.20
C PRO A 49 4.98 -7.82 19.68
N TYR A 50 3.88 -7.91 20.42
CA TYR A 50 2.81 -6.92 20.41
C TYR A 50 3.24 -5.70 21.24
N LEU A 51 3.17 -4.51 20.64
CA LEU A 51 3.58 -3.24 21.26
C LEU A 51 2.40 -2.48 21.86
N GLY A 52 1.17 -2.84 21.51
CA GLY A 52 -0.05 -2.18 21.99
C GLY A 52 -1.04 -1.85 20.88
N SER A 53 -2.09 -1.15 21.26
CA SER A 53 -3.14 -0.64 20.38
C SER A 53 -2.78 0.73 19.83
N LEU A 54 -3.75 1.36 19.17
CA LEU A 54 -3.63 2.76 18.77
C LEU A 54 -3.39 3.71 19.97
N THR A 55 -3.88 3.34 21.16
CA THR A 55 -3.67 4.13 22.38
C THR A 55 -2.19 4.20 22.73
N GLU A 56 -1.51 3.05 22.80
CA GLU A 56 -0.08 2.97 23.09
C GLU A 56 0.77 3.61 21.98
N LEU A 57 0.38 3.46 20.72
CA LEU A 57 1.04 4.14 19.60
C LEU A 57 0.94 5.67 19.75
N ASN A 58 -0.23 6.19 20.09
CA ASN A 58 -0.43 7.63 20.24
C ASN A 58 0.28 8.21 21.48
N ALA A 59 0.57 7.37 22.48
CA ALA A 59 1.35 7.72 23.66
C ALA A 59 2.85 7.45 23.52
N TYR A 60 3.32 6.96 22.36
CA TYR A 60 4.71 6.57 22.17
C TYR A 60 5.66 7.79 22.27
N PRO A 61 6.65 7.78 23.19
CA PRO A 61 7.35 9.00 23.59
C PRO A 61 8.47 9.44 22.63
N GLU A 62 9.07 8.50 21.90
CA GLU A 62 10.23 8.74 21.04
C GLU A 62 9.83 8.84 19.56
N GLU A 63 10.75 9.31 18.70
CA GLU A 63 10.57 9.23 17.24
C GLU A 63 10.42 7.77 16.81
N LEU A 64 9.38 7.49 16.04
CA LEU A 64 9.07 6.14 15.57
C LEU A 64 8.70 6.16 14.10
N HIS A 65 9.36 5.33 13.30
CA HIS A 65 8.91 5.07 11.94
C HIS A 65 7.77 4.05 11.97
N LEU A 66 6.72 4.27 11.19
CA LEU A 66 5.54 3.40 11.20
C LEU A 66 5.13 3.03 9.77
N VAL A 67 4.75 1.78 9.58
CA VAL A 67 4.14 1.28 8.34
C VAL A 67 2.77 0.71 8.68
N ILE A 68 1.73 1.08 7.94
CA ILE A 68 0.37 0.56 8.16
C ILE A 68 0.16 -0.66 7.27
N GLY A 69 0.23 -1.85 7.86
CA GLY A 69 0.05 -3.15 7.22
C GLY A 69 -1.40 -3.59 7.03
N ILE A 70 -2.24 -2.69 6.53
CA ILE A 70 -3.68 -2.93 6.29
C ILE A 70 -3.98 -2.84 4.79
N GLY A 71 -4.42 -3.94 4.18
CA GLY A 71 -4.68 -4.01 2.73
C GLY A 71 -5.96 -3.29 2.29
N ASN A 72 -6.99 -3.26 3.15
CA ASN A 72 -8.23 -2.55 2.86
C ASN A 72 -7.99 -1.03 2.91
N CYS A 73 -8.25 -0.34 1.81
CA CYS A 73 -7.95 1.08 1.65
C CYS A 73 -8.63 1.96 2.70
N GLN A 74 -9.93 1.76 2.94
CA GLN A 74 -10.69 2.55 3.91
C GLN A 74 -10.27 2.27 5.35
N ALA A 75 -10.03 1.01 5.70
CA ALA A 75 -9.56 0.67 7.05
C ALA A 75 -8.16 1.26 7.32
N LYS A 76 -7.28 1.24 6.32
CA LYS A 76 -5.95 1.84 6.39
C LYS A 76 -6.02 3.36 6.60
N SER A 77 -6.84 4.07 5.83
CA SER A 77 -7.00 5.53 5.98
C SER A 77 -7.71 5.91 7.29
N ASN A 78 -8.68 5.11 7.75
CA ASN A 78 -9.32 5.29 9.05
C ASN A 78 -8.37 5.10 10.23
N VAL A 79 -7.41 4.17 10.13
CA VAL A 79 -6.35 4.03 11.15
C VAL A 79 -5.43 5.24 11.10
N PHE A 80 -4.94 5.59 9.90
CA PHE A 80 -4.07 6.74 9.71
C PHE A 80 -4.65 8.03 10.30
N SER A 81 -5.93 8.32 10.03
CA SER A 81 -6.59 9.55 10.53
C SER A 81 -6.75 9.61 12.04
N ARG A 82 -6.66 8.46 12.74
CA ARG A 82 -6.72 8.38 14.20
C ARG A 82 -5.33 8.37 14.86
N ILE A 83 -4.24 8.35 14.08
CA ILE A 83 -2.88 8.53 14.59
C ILE A 83 -2.63 10.03 14.75
N THR A 84 -2.52 10.49 16.00
CA THR A 84 -2.34 11.91 16.34
C THR A 84 -0.94 12.23 16.87
N ASN A 85 -0.10 11.21 17.04
CA ASN A 85 1.24 11.36 17.61
C ASN A 85 2.21 12.04 16.61
N PRO A 86 2.76 13.23 16.94
CA PRO A 86 3.64 13.98 16.04
C PRO A 86 5.03 13.34 15.86
N ASN A 87 5.40 12.39 16.72
CA ASN A 87 6.67 11.67 16.65
C ASN A 87 6.67 10.57 15.57
N ILE A 88 5.51 10.25 14.98
CA ILE A 88 5.41 9.21 13.97
C ILE A 88 5.89 9.74 12.62
N LYS A 89 6.76 8.96 11.96
CA LYS A 89 7.25 9.20 10.59
C LYS A 89 6.86 8.03 9.68
N TYR A 90 6.54 8.32 8.43
CA TYR A 90 6.08 7.30 7.47
C TYR A 90 7.11 7.10 6.36
N PRO A 91 8.08 6.16 6.51
CA PRO A 91 9.08 5.95 5.49
C PRO A 91 8.47 5.36 4.21
N VAL A 92 9.07 5.69 3.07
CA VAL A 92 8.86 4.94 1.84
C VAL A 92 9.71 3.69 1.89
N LEU A 93 9.09 2.51 1.71
CA LEU A 93 9.79 1.24 1.67
C LEU A 93 9.75 0.65 0.27
N VAL A 94 10.92 0.45 -0.35
CA VAL A 94 11.03 -0.10 -1.69
C VAL A 94 11.90 -1.34 -1.65
N HIS A 95 11.35 -2.49 -2.05
CA HIS A 95 12.10 -3.74 -2.08
C HIS A 95 13.37 -3.62 -2.95
N PRO A 96 14.53 -4.17 -2.52
CA PRO A 96 15.81 -4.03 -3.25
C PRO A 96 15.82 -4.50 -4.71
N SER A 97 14.88 -5.38 -5.09
CA SER A 97 14.74 -5.84 -6.48
C SER A 97 14.19 -4.77 -7.44
N VAL A 98 13.55 -3.71 -6.92
CA VAL A 98 12.94 -2.67 -7.75
C VAL A 98 14.05 -1.76 -8.27
N GLN A 99 14.29 -1.81 -9.57
CA GLN A 99 15.39 -1.09 -10.20
C GLN A 99 15.01 0.38 -10.46
N LEU A 100 15.11 1.21 -9.42
CA LEU A 100 15.00 2.65 -9.57
C LEU A 100 16.34 3.23 -10.03
N ARG A 101 16.31 4.12 -11.03
CA ARG A 101 17.47 4.77 -11.64
C ARG A 101 17.25 6.27 -11.71
N ASN A 102 18.34 7.03 -11.63
CA ASN A 102 18.32 8.50 -11.64
C ASN A 102 17.75 9.12 -12.93
N TYR A 103 17.74 8.38 -14.04
CA TYR A 103 17.14 8.83 -15.30
C TYR A 103 15.64 8.50 -15.42
N GLN A 104 15.07 7.76 -14.46
CA GLN A 104 13.63 7.54 -14.39
C GLN A 104 12.99 8.69 -13.63
N TYR A 105 11.96 9.29 -14.22
CA TYR A 105 11.16 10.30 -13.53
C TYR A 105 10.06 9.59 -12.73
N TYR A 106 10.13 9.65 -11.41
CA TYR A 106 9.09 9.11 -10.53
C TYR A 106 8.96 9.93 -9.25
N GLU A 107 7.75 9.92 -8.69
CA GLU A 107 7.42 10.49 -7.39
C GLU A 107 6.74 9.40 -6.54
N ILE A 108 7.17 9.24 -5.28
CA ILE A 108 6.59 8.26 -4.35
C ILE A 108 6.32 8.98 -3.01
N GLY A 109 5.04 9.03 -2.62
CA GLY A 109 4.58 9.65 -1.39
C GLY A 109 4.94 8.83 -0.14
N GLU A 110 4.85 9.48 1.03
CA GLU A 110 5.23 8.89 2.31
C GLU A 110 4.37 7.68 2.69
N GLY A 111 4.94 6.79 3.51
CA GLY A 111 4.24 5.57 3.98
C GLY A 111 3.91 4.54 2.89
N THR A 112 4.31 4.79 1.64
CA THR A 112 4.10 3.86 0.53
C THR A 112 5.08 2.69 0.60
N VAL A 113 4.55 1.51 0.31
CA VAL A 113 5.28 0.24 0.32
C VAL A 113 5.27 -0.36 -1.08
N ILE A 114 6.46 -0.66 -1.61
CA ILE A 114 6.66 -1.25 -2.94
C ILE A 114 7.34 -2.61 -2.76
N GLY A 115 6.61 -3.66 -3.12
CA GLY A 115 7.01 -5.06 -2.96
C GLY A 115 8.04 -5.55 -3.98
N GLU A 116 8.42 -6.81 -3.82
CA GLU A 116 9.39 -7.47 -4.69
C GLU A 116 8.92 -7.48 -6.16
N ARG A 117 9.88 -7.34 -7.09
CA ARG A 117 9.71 -7.41 -8.55
C ARG A 117 8.66 -6.46 -9.12
N VAL A 118 8.31 -5.39 -8.40
CA VAL A 118 7.52 -4.31 -8.99
C VAL A 118 8.33 -3.62 -10.08
N VAL A 119 7.70 -3.37 -11.22
CA VAL A 119 8.28 -2.62 -12.34
C VAL A 119 7.63 -1.24 -12.38
N ILE A 120 8.45 -0.20 -12.25
CA ILE A 120 8.06 1.20 -12.44
C ILE A 120 8.87 1.72 -13.63
N THR A 121 8.19 2.24 -14.64
CA THR A 121 8.85 2.65 -15.90
C THR A 121 9.30 4.12 -15.87
N THR A 122 8.51 5.06 -16.42
CA THR A 122 8.86 6.50 -16.46
C THR A 122 7.63 7.39 -16.26
N ASN A 123 7.84 8.58 -15.70
CA ASN A 123 6.81 9.57 -15.38
C ASN A 123 5.71 9.02 -14.47
N VAL A 124 6.05 8.13 -13.53
CA VAL A 124 5.08 7.51 -12.63
C VAL A 124 4.95 8.32 -11.35
N LYS A 125 3.72 8.61 -10.94
CA LYS A 125 3.42 9.26 -9.66
C LYS A 125 2.65 8.31 -8.77
N ILE A 126 3.16 8.07 -7.57
CA ILE A 126 2.51 7.25 -6.55
C ILE A 126 2.33 8.14 -5.32
N GLY A 127 1.09 8.26 -4.85
CA GLY A 127 0.72 9.01 -3.66
C GLY A 127 1.24 8.39 -2.36
N SER A 128 0.67 8.84 -1.26
CA SER A 128 1.01 8.44 0.10
C SER A 128 0.21 7.22 0.54
N HIS A 129 0.81 6.39 1.39
CA HIS A 129 0.22 5.18 1.95
C HIS A 129 -0.32 4.20 0.91
N VAL A 130 0.28 4.17 -0.28
CA VAL A 130 -0.06 3.20 -1.32
C VAL A 130 0.62 1.87 -1.01
N GLN A 131 -0.13 0.78 -1.15
CA GLN A 131 0.44 -0.57 -1.13
C GLN A 131 0.59 -1.05 -2.57
N VAL A 132 1.82 -1.27 -3.02
CA VAL A 132 2.11 -1.94 -4.29
C VAL A 132 2.70 -3.31 -3.98
N SER A 133 1.86 -4.33 -4.02
CA SER A 133 2.25 -5.72 -3.74
C SER A 133 3.22 -6.28 -4.80
N PRO A 134 3.85 -7.43 -4.54
CA PRO A 134 4.83 -8.01 -5.44
C PRO A 134 4.33 -8.21 -6.89
N ALA A 135 5.28 -8.10 -7.82
CA ALA A 135 5.11 -8.34 -9.26
C ALA A 135 4.10 -7.43 -9.98
N CYS A 136 3.74 -6.28 -9.41
CA CYS A 136 2.95 -5.27 -10.12
C CYS A 136 3.76 -4.53 -11.19
N THR A 137 3.08 -4.06 -12.24
CA THR A 137 3.69 -3.22 -13.29
C THR A 137 2.96 -1.88 -13.38
N LEU A 138 3.71 -0.78 -13.26
CA LEU A 138 3.27 0.59 -13.51
C LEU A 138 3.99 1.10 -14.76
N ALA A 139 3.25 1.14 -15.87
CA ALA A 139 3.73 1.65 -17.15
C ALA A 139 3.90 3.18 -17.13
N HIS A 140 4.17 3.76 -18.29
CA HIS A 140 4.54 5.17 -18.39
C HIS A 140 3.35 6.09 -18.07
N ASP A 141 3.62 7.25 -17.48
CA ASP A 141 2.63 8.28 -17.16
C ASP A 141 1.47 7.79 -16.26
N VAL A 142 1.69 6.73 -15.47
CA VAL A 142 0.72 6.25 -14.49
C VAL A 142 0.69 7.18 -13.28
N ALA A 143 -0.52 7.52 -12.83
CA ALA A 143 -0.75 8.25 -11.59
C ALA A 143 -1.62 7.43 -10.64
N VAL A 144 -1.16 7.24 -9.41
CA VAL A 144 -1.88 6.55 -8.35
C VAL A 144 -2.00 7.51 -7.17
N ASP A 145 -3.22 7.91 -6.85
CA ASP A 145 -3.50 8.79 -5.71
C ASP A 145 -3.43 8.00 -4.37
N ASP A 146 -3.77 8.66 -3.25
CA ASP A 146 -3.42 8.19 -1.91
C ASP A 146 -4.21 6.96 -1.47
N PHE A 147 -3.64 6.21 -0.52
CA PHE A 147 -4.27 5.06 0.15
C PHE A 147 -4.72 3.91 -0.77
N CYS A 148 -4.34 3.93 -2.05
CA CYS A 148 -4.59 2.83 -2.98
C CYS A 148 -3.91 1.53 -2.52
N SER A 149 -4.45 0.41 -2.99
CA SER A 149 -3.89 -0.91 -2.74
C SER A 149 -3.91 -1.74 -4.01
N LEU A 150 -2.74 -1.89 -4.62
CA LEU A 150 -2.49 -2.74 -5.78
C LEU A 150 -2.01 -4.09 -5.27
N MET A 151 -2.87 -5.10 -5.29
CA MET A 151 -2.51 -6.45 -4.89
C MET A 151 -1.57 -7.11 -5.92
N TYR A 152 -1.15 -8.33 -5.63
CA TYR A 152 -0.19 -9.11 -6.41
C TYR A 152 -0.45 -9.09 -7.91
N SER A 153 0.61 -8.89 -8.70
CA SER A 153 0.58 -8.97 -10.17
C SER A 153 -0.45 -8.04 -10.85
N VAL A 154 -0.78 -6.91 -10.23
CA VAL A 154 -1.62 -5.88 -10.87
C VAL A 154 -0.84 -5.17 -11.98
N ASN A 155 -1.46 -4.98 -13.13
CA ASN A 155 -0.85 -4.30 -14.28
C ASN A 155 -1.62 -3.03 -14.65
N LEU A 156 -0.94 -1.88 -14.60
CA LEU A 156 -1.45 -0.61 -15.08
C LEU A 156 -0.72 -0.24 -16.37
N ALA A 157 -1.46 -0.16 -17.47
CA ALA A 157 -0.93 0.30 -18.75
C ALA A 157 -0.71 1.82 -18.76
N GLY A 158 -0.16 2.34 -19.87
CA GLY A 158 0.28 3.73 -19.93
C GLY A 158 -0.86 4.73 -19.73
N ASN A 159 -0.57 5.85 -19.06
CA ASN A 159 -1.55 6.92 -18.81
C ASN A 159 -2.82 6.44 -18.07
N VAL A 160 -2.68 5.48 -17.14
CA VAL A 160 -3.76 5.11 -16.22
C VAL A 160 -3.73 6.00 -14.99
N LYS A 161 -4.90 6.49 -14.58
CA LYS A 161 -5.08 7.23 -13.33
C LYS A 161 -5.95 6.46 -12.35
N LEU A 162 -5.42 6.20 -11.16
CA LEU A 162 -6.19 5.67 -10.03
C LEU A 162 -6.40 6.79 -9.03
N HIS A 163 -7.65 7.01 -8.64
CA HIS A 163 -7.99 7.96 -7.59
C HIS A 163 -7.90 7.34 -6.20
N ASP A 164 -8.10 8.15 -5.15
CA ASP A 164 -7.87 7.74 -3.77
C ASP A 164 -8.62 6.45 -3.40
N HIS A 165 -8.00 5.64 -2.55
CA HIS A 165 -8.61 4.43 -1.99
C HIS A 165 -9.03 3.36 -3.01
N VAL A 166 -8.52 3.39 -4.24
CA VAL A 166 -8.80 2.33 -5.22
C VAL A 166 -8.10 1.04 -4.80
N TYR A 167 -8.86 -0.05 -4.80
CA TYR A 167 -8.36 -1.40 -4.53
C TYR A 167 -8.32 -2.20 -5.83
N LEU A 168 -7.15 -2.70 -6.22
CA LEU A 168 -6.99 -3.62 -7.34
C LEU A 168 -6.66 -5.01 -6.83
N GLY A 169 -7.58 -5.95 -7.03
CA GLY A 169 -7.41 -7.35 -6.67
C GLY A 169 -6.30 -8.03 -7.48
N THR A 170 -5.79 -9.13 -6.94
CA THR A 170 -4.68 -9.90 -7.51
C THR A 170 -4.90 -10.18 -9.00
N ASN A 171 -3.85 -9.96 -9.80
CA ASN A 171 -3.84 -10.22 -11.24
C ASN A 171 -4.90 -9.44 -12.03
N SER A 172 -5.40 -8.31 -11.52
CA SER A 172 -6.24 -7.41 -12.31
C SER A 172 -5.40 -6.49 -13.20
N THR A 173 -6.01 -6.03 -14.30
CA THR A 173 -5.35 -5.19 -15.32
C THR A 173 -6.22 -4.00 -15.68
N VAL A 174 -5.61 -2.83 -15.82
CA VAL A 174 -6.25 -1.61 -16.36
C VAL A 174 -5.53 -1.23 -17.65
N ILE A 175 -6.24 -1.20 -18.77
CA ILE A 175 -5.67 -0.80 -20.06
C ILE A 175 -5.45 0.72 -20.12
N GLN A 176 -4.69 1.17 -21.11
CA GLN A 176 -4.17 2.53 -21.22
C GLN A 176 -5.26 3.60 -21.30
N LEU A 177 -4.91 4.83 -20.90
CA LEU A 177 -5.75 6.03 -21.03
C LEU A 177 -7.09 5.94 -20.27
N LEU A 178 -7.11 5.23 -19.14
CA LEU A 178 -8.31 5.05 -18.33
C LEU A 178 -8.16 5.67 -16.94
N GLU A 179 -9.30 6.05 -16.37
CA GLU A 179 -9.40 6.54 -15.00
C GLU A 179 -10.27 5.61 -14.16
N VAL A 180 -9.87 5.37 -12.92
CA VAL A 180 -10.63 4.58 -11.93
C VAL A 180 -10.93 5.48 -10.75
N GLY A 181 -12.22 5.79 -10.56
CA GLY A 181 -12.69 6.71 -9.52
C GLY A 181 -12.46 6.22 -8.09
N SER A 182 -12.42 7.15 -7.14
CA SER A 182 -12.07 6.88 -5.74
C SER A 182 -12.92 5.79 -5.10
N GLY A 183 -12.32 5.00 -4.20
CA GLY A 183 -13.02 3.93 -3.47
C GLY A 183 -13.49 2.75 -4.34
N THR A 184 -13.11 2.71 -5.62
CA THR A 184 -13.47 1.60 -6.51
C THR A 184 -12.69 0.33 -6.16
N ILE A 185 -13.38 -0.81 -6.20
CA ILE A 185 -12.81 -2.14 -6.01
C ILE A 185 -12.83 -2.87 -7.35
N ILE A 186 -11.66 -3.22 -7.85
CA ILE A 186 -11.48 -4.09 -9.01
C ILE A 186 -11.21 -5.51 -8.50
N GLY A 187 -12.05 -6.47 -8.88
CA GLY A 187 -11.92 -7.86 -8.48
C GLY A 187 -10.65 -8.52 -9.03
N ALA A 188 -10.20 -9.58 -8.37
CA ALA A 188 -9.07 -10.37 -8.84
C ALA A 188 -9.31 -10.89 -10.28
N GLY A 189 -8.28 -10.85 -11.11
CA GLY A 189 -8.33 -11.28 -12.51
C GLY A 189 -9.17 -10.42 -13.46
N ALA A 190 -9.73 -9.30 -13.00
CA ALA A 190 -10.56 -8.45 -13.84
C ALA A 190 -9.71 -7.63 -14.84
N VAL A 191 -10.25 -7.39 -16.04
CA VAL A 191 -9.61 -6.55 -17.07
C VAL A 191 -10.49 -5.33 -17.34
N VAL A 192 -10.05 -4.18 -16.84
CA VAL A 192 -10.74 -2.90 -16.99
C VAL A 192 -10.43 -2.33 -18.38
N THR A 193 -11.46 -2.30 -19.23
CA THR A 193 -11.38 -1.83 -20.62
C THR A 193 -12.08 -0.48 -20.85
N ARG A 194 -12.59 0.14 -19.79
CA ARG A 194 -13.25 1.46 -19.78
C ARG A 194 -13.09 2.09 -18.41
N SER A 195 -13.05 3.42 -18.34
CA SER A 195 -12.99 4.14 -17.07
C SER A 195 -14.15 3.73 -16.16
N LEU A 196 -13.88 3.68 -14.86
CA LEU A 196 -14.85 3.27 -13.85
C LEU A 196 -15.18 4.47 -12.95
N PRO A 197 -16.47 4.67 -12.62
CA PRO A 197 -16.87 5.71 -11.67
C PRO A 197 -16.38 5.35 -10.26
N ALA A 198 -16.35 6.34 -9.38
CA ALA A 198 -16.05 6.15 -7.96
C ALA A 198 -17.04 5.19 -7.27
N ASN A 199 -16.60 4.62 -6.15
CA ASN A 199 -17.43 3.86 -5.21
C ASN A 199 -18.21 2.72 -5.88
N CYS A 200 -17.53 1.92 -6.70
CA CYS A 200 -18.14 0.74 -7.32
C CYS A 200 -17.27 -0.50 -7.17
N THR A 201 -17.85 -1.68 -7.37
CA THR A 201 -17.10 -2.93 -7.56
C THR A 201 -17.27 -3.41 -9.00
N ALA A 202 -16.16 -3.65 -9.69
CA ALA A 202 -16.13 -4.19 -11.03
C ALA A 202 -15.34 -5.51 -11.10
N VAL A 203 -15.86 -6.50 -11.82
CA VAL A 203 -15.25 -7.83 -11.95
C VAL A 203 -15.36 -8.39 -13.37
N GLY A 204 -14.52 -9.36 -13.71
CA GLY A 204 -14.60 -10.11 -14.97
C GLY A 204 -13.76 -9.55 -16.12
N VAL A 205 -13.88 -10.22 -17.28
CA VAL A 205 -13.17 -9.88 -18.52
C VAL A 205 -14.19 -9.77 -19.66
N PRO A 206 -14.54 -8.55 -20.13
CA PRO A 206 -14.13 -7.26 -19.57
C PRO A 206 -14.80 -6.99 -18.20
N ALA A 207 -14.19 -6.11 -17.41
CA ALA A 207 -14.70 -5.75 -16.09
C ALA A 207 -16.07 -5.06 -16.20
N LYS A 208 -17.07 -5.58 -15.49
CA LYS A 208 -18.41 -5.01 -15.38
C LYS A 208 -18.72 -4.66 -13.94
N ILE A 209 -19.38 -3.53 -13.73
CA ILE A 209 -19.84 -3.09 -12.42
C ILE A 209 -20.92 -4.07 -11.96
N ILE A 210 -20.73 -4.64 -10.76
CA ILE A 210 -21.68 -5.55 -10.12
C ILE A 210 -22.30 -4.97 -8.85
N LYS A 211 -21.72 -3.89 -8.32
CA LYS A 211 -22.17 -3.24 -7.08
C LYS A 211 -21.76 -1.77 -7.08
N ALA A 212 -22.65 -0.89 -6.64
CA ALA A 212 -22.31 0.46 -6.21
C ALA A 212 -22.19 0.48 -4.69
N HIS A 213 -21.29 1.28 -4.15
CA HIS A 213 -21.12 1.51 -2.72
C HIS A 213 -21.82 2.81 -2.35
N GLU A 214 -22.49 2.80 -1.20
CA GLU A 214 -22.99 4.04 -0.63
C GLU A 214 -21.82 4.88 -0.16
N ILE A 215 -21.86 6.18 -0.45
CA ILE A 215 -20.91 7.15 0.09
C ILE A 215 -21.35 7.36 1.54
N PRO A 216 -20.51 7.05 2.56
CA PRO A 216 -20.83 7.40 3.93
C PRO A 216 -21.06 8.91 4.00
N ALA A 217 -22.21 9.31 4.56
CA ALA A 217 -22.59 10.70 4.72
C ALA A 217 -21.61 11.49 5.61
#